data_AF-A0A815MQ42-F1
#
_entry.id   AF-A0A815MQ42-F1
#
_cell.length_a   1.000
_cell.length_b   1.000
_cell.length_c   1.000
_cell.angle_alpha   90.00
_cell.angle_beta   90.00
_cell.angle_gamma   90.00
#
_symmetry.space_group_name_H-M   'P 1'
#
loop_
_entity.id
_entity.type
_entity.pdbx_description
1 polymer ?
#
loop_
_entity_poly.entity_id
_entity_poly.type
_entity_poly.pdbx_seq_one_letter_code
_entity_poly.pdbx_strand_id
1 'polypeptide(L)'
;MLMKFGYVESAERFFRSIETKSIITYNAMIKGYAGNETFEKALDLFEKVDIELDDVTYTLVFNACAKLCNDRAMKIGKKLLAKMPENYRNNNITSTSAIDMLMKFGDVESAERIFRSI
;
A
#
# COMPACT_ATOMS: atom_id res chain seq x y z
N MET A 1 -15.97 -5.00 -4.04
CA MET A 1 -16.96 -5.63 -4.95
C MET A 1 -17.09 -4.83 -6.24
N LEU A 2 -17.37 -3.52 -6.22
CA LEU A 2 -17.50 -2.69 -7.43
C LEU A 2 -16.22 -2.55 -8.27
N MET A 3 -15.08 -2.27 -7.62
CA MET A 3 -13.78 -2.12 -8.30
C MET A 3 -13.36 -3.39 -9.07
N LYS A 4 -13.65 -4.57 -8.53
CA LYS A 4 -13.31 -5.88 -9.12
C LYS A 4 -14.10 -6.17 -10.41
N PHE A 5 -15.25 -5.52 -10.59
CA PHE A 5 -16.11 -5.70 -11.75
C PHE A 5 -15.96 -4.56 -12.77
N GLY A 6 -14.90 -3.75 -12.68
CA GLY A 6 -14.64 -2.65 -13.62
C GLY A 6 -15.50 -1.40 -13.39
N TYR A 7 -16.40 -1.38 -12.39
CA TYR A 7 -17.20 -0.21 -12.03
C TYR A 7 -16.41 0.80 -11.18
N VAL A 8 -15.22 1.18 -11.66
CA VAL A 8 -14.29 2.07 -10.96
C VAL A 8 -14.95 3.42 -10.68
N GLU A 9 -15.60 4.00 -11.69
CA GLU A 9 -16.20 5.33 -11.56
C GLU A 9 -17.33 5.37 -10.51
N SER A 10 -18.18 4.32 -10.47
CA SER A 10 -19.24 4.20 -9.47
C SER A 10 -18.68 3.97 -8.06
N ALA A 11 -17.61 3.19 -7.94
CA ALA A 11 -16.91 3.01 -6.66
C ALA A 11 -16.29 4.33 -6.16
N GLU A 12 -15.69 5.12 -7.06
CA GLU A 12 -15.16 6.44 -6.72
C GLU A 12 -16.26 7.43 -6.33
N ARG A 13 -17.40 7.42 -7.03
CA ARG A 13 -18.58 8.25 -6.65
C ARG A 13 -19.05 7.90 -5.24
N PHE A 14 -19.22 6.61 -4.95
CA PHE A 14 -19.62 6.15 -3.63
C PHE A 14 -18.57 6.50 -2.56
N PHE A 15 -17.28 6.33 -2.86
CA PHE A 15 -16.21 6.73 -1.96
C PHE A 15 -16.25 8.23 -1.65
N ARG A 16 -16.50 9.07 -2.66
CA ARG A 16 -16.64 10.52 -2.50
C ARG A 16 -17.85 10.90 -1.66
N SER A 17 -18.96 10.16 -1.72
CA SER A 17 -20.16 10.43 -0.93
C SER A 17 -20.06 10.03 0.54
N ILE A 18 -19.04 9.28 0.95
CA ILE A 18 -18.82 8.95 2.37
C ILE A 18 -18.26 10.17 3.09
N GLU A 19 -19.02 10.71 4.05
CA GLU A 19 -18.61 11.87 4.86
C GLU A 19 -17.37 11.56 5.71
N THR A 20 -17.43 10.50 6.52
CA THR A 20 -16.33 10.06 7.39
C THR A 20 -15.77 8.75 6.89
N LYS A 21 -14.57 8.78 6.29
CA LYS A 21 -13.89 7.61 5.74
C LYS A 21 -13.09 6.92 6.83
N SER A 22 -13.20 5.59 6.92
CA SER A 22 -12.36 4.76 7.78
C SER A 22 -11.19 4.16 7.00
N ILE A 23 -10.19 3.64 7.71
CA ILE A 23 -9.04 2.97 7.09
C ILE A 23 -9.48 1.79 6.21
N ILE A 24 -10.54 1.09 6.61
CA ILE A 24 -11.15 0.01 5.83
C ILE A 24 -11.66 0.51 4.47
N THR A 25 -12.32 1.68 4.45
CA THR A 25 -12.81 2.29 3.21
C THR A 25 -11.66 2.70 2.29
N TYR A 26 -10.60 3.30 2.84
CA TYR A 26 -9.38 3.61 2.08
C TYR A 26 -8.73 2.34 1.52
N ASN A 27 -8.52 1.33 2.35
CA ASN A 27 -7.94 0.05 1.97
C ASN A 27 -8.74 -0.64 0.85
N ALA A 28 -10.07 -0.57 0.91
CA ALA A 28 -10.93 -1.12 -0.15
C ALA A 28 -10.70 -0.43 -1.50
N MET A 29 -10.52 0.89 -1.52
CA MET A 29 -10.23 1.65 -2.73
C MET A 29 -8.81 1.45 -3.22
N ILE A 30 -7.80 1.50 -2.35
CA ILE A 30 -6.39 1.25 -2.69
C ILE A 30 -6.24 -0.15 -3.29
N LYS A 31 -6.82 -1.16 -2.65
CA LYS A 31 -6.86 -2.55 -3.17
C LYS A 31 -7.56 -2.63 -4.51
N GLY A 32 -8.65 -1.89 -4.68
CA GLY A 32 -9.37 -1.80 -5.94
C GLY A 32 -8.53 -1.21 -7.07
N TYR A 33 -7.83 -0.10 -6.81
CA TYR A 33 -6.96 0.53 -7.80
C TYR A 33 -5.78 -0.37 -8.18
N ALA A 34 -5.15 -1.01 -7.19
CA ALA A 34 -4.06 -1.96 -7.42
C ALA A 34 -4.54 -3.20 -8.20
N GLY A 35 -5.74 -3.71 -7.92
CA GLY A 35 -6.32 -4.84 -8.66
C GLY A 35 -6.69 -4.53 -10.10
N ASN A 36 -6.87 -3.25 -10.44
CA ASN A 36 -7.09 -2.76 -11.81
C ASN A 36 -5.81 -2.18 -12.43
N GLU A 37 -4.63 -2.48 -11.86
CA GLU A 37 -3.32 -2.04 -12.34
C GLU A 37 -3.12 -0.51 -12.41
N THR A 38 -4.02 0.25 -11.78
CA THR A 38 -3.94 1.71 -11.65
C THR A 38 -3.15 2.11 -10.40
N PHE A 39 -1.92 1.62 -10.29
CA PHE A 39 -1.12 1.76 -9.07
C PHE A 39 -0.80 3.21 -8.69
N GLU A 40 -0.62 4.12 -9.65
CA GLU A 40 -0.44 5.56 -9.38
C GLU A 40 -1.64 6.13 -8.62
N LYS A 41 -2.87 5.78 -9.03
CA LYS A 41 -4.10 6.18 -8.31
C LYS A 41 -4.18 5.58 -6.90
N ALA A 42 -3.66 4.36 -6.73
CA ALA A 42 -3.57 3.73 -5.42
C ALA A 42 -2.65 4.53 -4.49
N LEU A 43 -1.49 4.96 -4.98
CA LEU A 43 -0.55 5.79 -4.23
C LEU A 43 -1.08 7.22 -4.01
N ASP A 44 -1.71 7.83 -5.00
CA ASP A 44 -2.37 9.14 -4.87
C ASP A 44 -3.44 9.15 -3.78
N LEU A 45 -4.19 8.05 -3.66
CA LEU A 45 -5.18 7.90 -2.61
C LEU A 45 -4.52 7.65 -1.25
N PHE A 46 -3.48 6.81 -1.20
CA PHE A 46 -2.73 6.56 0.03
C PHE A 46 -2.13 7.85 0.61
N GLU A 47 -1.60 8.75 -0.21
CA GLU A 47 -1.04 10.02 0.28
C GLU A 47 -2.09 10.96 0.89
N LYS A 48 -3.39 10.71 0.64
CA LYS A 48 -4.52 11.43 1.25
C LYS A 48 -5.03 10.78 2.54
N VAL A 49 -4.44 9.66 2.97
CA VAL A 49 -4.78 9.03 4.24
C VAL A 49 -4.13 9.84 5.36
N ASP A 50 -4.95 10.46 6.19
CA ASP A 50 -4.58 11.30 7.33
C ASP A 50 -4.92 10.65 8.68
N ILE A 51 -5.39 9.41 8.66
CA ILE A 51 -5.73 8.58 9.81
C ILE A 51 -4.69 7.48 10.04
N GLU A 52 -4.79 6.79 11.18
CA GLU A 52 -3.89 5.69 11.53
C GLU A 52 -3.97 4.53 10.53
N LEU A 53 -2.80 4.04 10.11
CA LEU A 53 -2.64 2.97 9.13
C LEU A 53 -2.67 1.61 9.84
N ASP A 54 -3.30 0.62 9.21
CA ASP A 54 -3.24 -0.78 9.64
C ASP A 54 -2.25 -1.59 8.79
N ASP A 55 -1.95 -2.81 9.22
CA ASP A 55 -1.07 -3.76 8.53
C ASP A 55 -1.50 -4.04 7.08
N VAL A 56 -2.81 -4.00 6.82
CA VAL A 56 -3.38 -4.13 5.48
C VAL A 56 -2.98 -2.95 4.60
N THR A 57 -3.04 -1.70 5.10
CA THR A 57 -2.61 -0.53 4.35
C THR A 57 -1.13 -0.63 3.98
N TYR A 58 -0.27 -0.99 4.94
CA TYR A 58 1.16 -1.19 4.68
C TYR A 58 1.39 -2.20 3.54
N THR A 59 0.73 -3.36 3.64
CA THR A 59 0.84 -4.43 2.65
C THR A 59 0.39 -3.98 1.25
N LEU A 60 -0.75 -3.29 1.16
CA LEU A 60 -1.29 -2.81 -0.11
C LEU A 60 -0.36 -1.79 -0.78
N VAL A 61 0.19 -0.87 0.00
CA VAL A 61 1.06 0.20 -0.52
C VAL A 61 2.42 -0.36 -0.91
N PHE A 62 3.02 -1.26 -0.14
CA PHE A 62 4.27 -1.92 -0.54
C PHE A 62 4.12 -2.68 -1.86
N ASN A 63 3.03 -3.45 -2.00
CA ASN A 63 2.74 -4.15 -3.26
C ASN A 63 2.55 -3.19 -4.43
N ALA A 64 1.83 -2.07 -4.24
CA ALA A 64 1.67 -1.06 -5.27
C ALA A 64 3.01 -0.40 -5.65
N CYS A 65 3.85 -0.10 -4.66
CA CYS A 65 5.19 0.45 -4.90
C CYS A 65 6.08 -0.52 -5.69
N ALA A 66 6.05 -1.80 -5.29
CA ALA A 66 6.78 -2.88 -5.95
C ALA A 66 6.33 -3.06 -7.42
N LYS A 67 5.06 -2.81 -7.73
CA LYS A 67 4.53 -2.91 -9.10
C LYS A 67 4.83 -1.69 -9.96
N LEU A 68 4.84 -0.49 -9.38
CA LEU A 68 5.20 0.74 -10.11
C LEU A 68 6.69 0.84 -10.41
N CYS A 69 7.54 0.43 -9.46
CA CYS A 69 8.99 0.37 -9.62
C CYS A 69 9.61 1.68 -10.17
N ASN A 70 9.14 2.83 -9.67
CA ASN A 70 9.66 4.16 -10.04
C ASN A 70 10.15 4.94 -8.80
N ASP A 71 10.84 6.07 -9.01
CA ASP A 71 11.44 6.87 -7.94
C ASP A 71 10.40 7.37 -6.91
N ARG A 72 9.18 7.67 -7.36
CA ARG A 72 8.09 8.12 -6.48
C ARG A 72 7.68 6.99 -5.54
N ALA A 73 7.43 5.80 -6.09
CA ALA A 73 7.09 4.61 -5.34
C ALA A 73 8.19 4.23 -4.32
N MET A 74 9.46 4.37 -4.71
CA MET A 74 10.58 4.13 -3.79
C MET A 74 10.56 5.09 -2.60
N LYS A 75 10.34 6.39 -2.84
CA LYS A 75 10.24 7.41 -1.77
C LYS A 75 9.09 7.13 -0.82
N ILE A 76 7.92 6.79 -1.37
CA ILE A 76 6.73 6.44 -0.58
C ILE A 76 6.99 5.18 0.25
N GLY A 77 7.53 4.12 -0.37
CA GLY A 77 7.86 2.87 0.30
C GLY A 77 8.85 3.03 1.45
N LYS A 78 9.94 3.79 1.25
CA LYS A 78 10.91 4.08 2.31
C LYS A 78 10.32 4.90 3.46
N LYS A 79 9.50 5.91 3.15
CA LYS A 79 8.77 6.71 4.16
C LYS A 79 7.84 5.82 4.98
N LEU A 80 7.18 4.87 4.33
CA LEU A 80 6.25 3.95 4.99
C LEU A 80 7.00 2.96 5.89
N LEU A 81 8.08 2.35 5.38
CA LEU A 81 8.98 1.49 6.18
C LEU A 81 9.51 2.16 7.45
N ALA A 82 9.88 3.44 7.36
CA ALA A 82 10.38 4.20 8.50
C ALA A 82 9.31 4.46 9.58
N LYS A 83 8.03 4.52 9.17
CA LYS A 83 6.89 4.74 10.06
C LYS A 83 6.27 3.43 10.58
N MET A 84 6.68 2.29 10.03
CA MET A 84 6.09 1.00 10.32
C MET A 84 6.34 0.56 11.77
N PRO A 85 5.29 0.36 12.58
CA PRO A 85 5.38 -0.19 13.92
C PRO A 85 6.00 -1.60 13.97
N GLU A 86 6.69 -1.93 15.06
CA GLU A 86 7.34 -3.23 15.25
C GLU A 86 6.36 -4.42 15.19
N ASN A 87 5.13 -4.25 15.69
CA ASN A 87 4.11 -5.31 15.62
C ASN A 87 3.72 -5.67 14.17
N TYR A 88 3.79 -4.72 13.22
CA TYR A 88 3.57 -5.02 11.81
C TYR A 88 4.81 -5.58 11.13
N ARG A 89 6.02 -5.32 11.66
CA ARG A 89 7.26 -5.97 11.19
C ARG A 89 7.29 -7.46 11.53
N ASN A 90 6.63 -7.84 12.61
CA ASN A 90 6.43 -9.25 12.96
C ASN A 90 5.27 -9.91 12.19
N ASN A 91 4.50 -9.15 11.40
CA ASN A 91 3.49 -9.73 10.51
C ASN A 91 4.18 -10.19 9.22
N ASN A 92 4.25 -11.51 9.05
CA ASN A 92 4.86 -12.15 7.89
C ASN A 92 4.37 -11.59 6.54
N ILE A 93 3.08 -11.26 6.43
CA ILE A 93 2.52 -10.76 5.17
C ILE A 93 3.08 -9.36 4.86
N THR A 94 3.04 -8.46 5.84
CA THR A 94 3.49 -7.09 5.66
C THR A 94 5.00 -7.04 5.42
N SER A 95 5.78 -7.79 6.19
CA SER A 95 7.24 -7.83 6.01
C SER A 95 7.66 -8.49 4.70
N THR A 96 6.98 -9.55 4.26
CA THR A 96 7.22 -10.14 2.93
C THR A 96 6.93 -9.14 1.82
N SER A 97 5.84 -8.37 1.93
CA SER A 97 5.52 -7.34 0.92
C SER A 97 6.54 -6.20 0.90
N ALA A 98 7.07 -5.82 2.06
CA ALA A 98 8.15 -4.84 2.16
C ALA A 98 9.46 -5.36 1.55
N ILE A 99 9.80 -6.62 1.78
CA ILE A 99 10.96 -7.29 1.18
C ILE A 99 10.81 -7.34 -0.34
N ASP A 100 9.67 -7.78 -0.89
CA ASP A 100 9.44 -7.79 -2.35
C ASP A 100 9.63 -6.41 -2.97
N MET A 101 9.09 -5.38 -2.32
CA MET A 101 9.27 -4.00 -2.74
C MET A 101 10.75 -3.60 -2.77
N LEU A 102 11.50 -3.82 -1.68
CA LEU A 102 12.91 -3.46 -1.59
C LEU A 102 13.76 -4.19 -2.64
N MET A 103 13.50 -5.48 -2.85
CA MET A 103 14.20 -6.29 -3.84
C MET A 103 13.99 -5.75 -5.26
N LYS A 104 12.78 -5.29 -5.61
CA LYS A 104 12.52 -4.68 -6.92
C LYS A 104 13.20 -3.32 -7.13
N PHE A 105 13.42 -2.58 -6.05
CA PHE A 105 14.23 -1.37 -6.08
C PHE A 105 15.74 -1.63 -5.99
N GLY A 106 16.17 -2.89 -5.89
CA GLY A 106 17.59 -3.27 -5.75
C GLY A 106 18.18 -3.00 -4.37
N ASP A 107 17.38 -2.66 -3.37
CA ASP A 107 17.81 -2.40 -1.99
C ASP A 107 17.91 -3.71 -1.19
N VAL A 108 18.81 -4.58 -1.64
CA VAL A 108 18.98 -5.95 -1.10
C VAL A 108 19.41 -5.92 0.37
N GLU A 109 20.25 -4.96 0.76
CA GLU A 109 20.73 -4.80 2.13
C GLU A 109 19.57 -4.53 3.10
N SER A 110 18.67 -3.61 2.76
CA SER A 110 17.49 -3.34 3.60
C SER A 110 16.54 -4.53 3.62
N ALA A 111 16.39 -5.25 2.51
CA ALA A 111 15.55 -6.43 2.43
C ALA A 111 16.07 -7.55 3.34
N GLU A 112 17.38 -7.81 3.33
CA GLU A 112 18.02 -8.80 4.18
C GLU A 112 17.89 -8.45 5.67
N ARG A 113 18.04 -7.17 6.02
CA ARG A 113 17.87 -6.71 7.40
C ARG A 113 16.45 -6.98 7.93
N ILE A 114 15.43 -6.72 7.12
CA ILE A 114 14.04 -7.04 7.50
C ILE A 114 13.86 -8.55 7.61
N PHE A 115 14.36 -9.32 6.65
CA PHE A 115 14.27 -10.78 6.66
C PHE A 115 14.89 -11.41 7.91
N ARG A 116 16.02 -10.88 8.38
CA ARG A 116 16.70 -11.35 9.60
C ARG A 116 15.99 -10.95 10.91
N SER A 117 15.04 -10.01 10.86
CA SER A 117 14.28 -9.56 12.03
C SER A 117 12.95 -10.28 12.22
N ILE A 118 12.56 -11.15 11.29
CA ILE A 118 11.34 -11.97 11.35
C ILE A 118 11.63 -13.31 12.05
#